data_AF-A0A9P9S7A8-F1
#
_entry.id   AF-A0A9P9S7A8-F1
#
_cell.length_a   1.000
_cell.length_b   1.000
_cell.length_c   1.000
_cell.angle_alpha   90.00
_cell.angle_beta   90.00
_cell.angle_gamma   90.00
#
_symmetry.space_group_name_H-M   'P 1'
#
loop_
_entity.id
_entity.type
_entity.pdbx_description
1 polymer ?
#
loop_
_entity_poly.entity_id
_entity_poly.type
_entity_poly.pdbx_seq_one_letter_code
_entity_poly.pdbx_strand_id
1 'polypeptide(L)'
;MPTKAEIFQKHYSVQTWSEAVKARLDLYGDVPKPPLPVFTKLTIPYEVPDVPDITLPSIQEIGQAMTSKSDRLDLPGAFRAVCRIRNMIVKMDYDETLVQEAEDLLWLRENTTVRAPRLYSLFKYPNCGREAYFLVMERLPGFTLNWTTWCSLSDAQQEKIHSSLAQQLQQLRSVPSDYYGRIDDQGFHPRECYVATHQNVPCGPFKT
;
A
#
# COMPACT_ATOMS: atom_id res chain seq x y z
N MET A 1 -14.51 -18.42 -24.39
CA MET A 1 -14.48 -17.78 -23.06
C MET A 1 -14.89 -16.33 -23.23
N PRO A 2 -15.77 -15.77 -22.37
CA PRO A 2 -16.11 -14.36 -22.46
C PRO A 2 -14.88 -13.49 -22.15
N THR A 3 -14.76 -12.36 -22.84
CA THR A 3 -13.75 -11.33 -22.59
C THR A 3 -14.03 -10.62 -21.26
N LYS A 4 -13.02 -9.98 -20.69
CA LYS A 4 -13.19 -9.11 -19.51
C LYS A 4 -14.28 -8.05 -19.73
N ALA A 5 -14.34 -7.48 -20.95
CA ALA A 5 -15.34 -6.48 -21.29
C ALA A 5 -16.76 -7.05 -21.23
N GLU A 6 -17.00 -8.22 -21.85
CA GLU A 6 -18.30 -8.90 -21.85
C GLU A 6 -18.76 -9.28 -20.42
N ILE A 7 -17.83 -9.71 -19.57
CA ILE A 7 -18.13 -10.01 -18.15
C ILE A 7 -18.57 -8.73 -17.42
N PHE A 8 -17.84 -7.63 -17.59
CA PHE A 8 -18.14 -6.35 -16.94
C PHE A 8 -19.47 -5.76 -17.45
N GLN A 9 -19.70 -5.75 -18.76
CA GLN A 9 -20.93 -5.30 -19.39
C GLN A 9 -22.14 -6.07 -18.86
N LYS A 10 -22.03 -7.42 -18.80
CA LYS A 10 -23.06 -8.27 -18.23
C LYS A 10 -23.30 -7.99 -16.74
N HIS A 11 -22.24 -7.83 -15.94
CA HIS A 11 -22.35 -7.58 -14.51
C HIS A 11 -23.09 -6.27 -14.20
N TYR A 12 -22.75 -5.18 -14.91
CA TYR A 12 -23.39 -3.87 -14.71
C TYR A 12 -24.64 -3.65 -15.56
N SER A 13 -25.07 -4.64 -16.35
CA SER A 13 -26.22 -4.54 -17.26
C SER A 13 -26.12 -3.37 -18.25
N VAL A 14 -24.93 -3.18 -18.84
CA VAL A 14 -24.61 -2.09 -19.79
C VAL A 14 -24.07 -2.63 -21.11
N GLN A 15 -24.07 -1.81 -22.17
CA GLN A 15 -23.73 -2.25 -23.52
C GLN A 15 -22.26 -2.02 -23.87
N THR A 16 -21.60 -1.06 -23.23
CA THR A 16 -20.22 -0.68 -23.56
C THR A 16 -19.27 -0.84 -22.37
N TRP A 17 -17.98 -1.05 -22.67
CA TRP A 17 -16.93 -1.04 -21.66
C TRP A 17 -16.88 0.30 -20.89
N SER A 18 -17.02 1.42 -21.59
CA SER A 18 -17.00 2.75 -20.98
C SER A 18 -18.15 2.95 -19.99
N GLU A 19 -19.36 2.49 -20.32
CA GLU A 19 -20.50 2.48 -19.39
C GLU A 19 -20.23 1.59 -18.19
N ALA A 20 -19.61 0.41 -18.39
CA ALA A 20 -19.27 -0.49 -17.30
C ALA A 20 -18.22 0.11 -16.34
N VAL A 21 -17.22 0.80 -16.89
CA VAL A 21 -16.23 1.53 -16.10
C VAL A 21 -16.89 2.69 -15.35
N LYS A 22 -17.77 3.45 -16.01
CA LYS A 22 -18.50 4.54 -15.36
C LYS A 22 -19.40 4.03 -14.23
N ALA A 23 -20.21 3.01 -14.48
CA ALA A 23 -21.07 2.40 -13.47
C ALA A 23 -20.27 1.93 -12.26
N ARG A 24 -19.09 1.33 -12.48
CA ARG A 24 -18.15 0.98 -11.41
C ARG A 24 -17.63 2.20 -10.65
N LEU A 25 -17.29 3.29 -11.34
CA LEU A 25 -16.81 4.53 -10.70
C LEU A 25 -17.90 5.24 -9.89
N ASP A 26 -19.13 5.26 -10.41
CA ASP A 26 -20.28 5.86 -9.73
C ASP A 26 -20.59 5.09 -8.43
N LEU A 27 -20.51 3.75 -8.45
CA LEU A 27 -20.58 2.94 -7.23
C LEU A 27 -19.50 3.32 -6.19
N TYR A 28 -18.29 3.69 -6.61
CA TYR A 28 -17.26 4.16 -5.67
C TYR A 28 -17.56 5.53 -5.06
N GLY A 29 -18.26 6.39 -5.80
CA GLY A 29 -18.63 7.75 -5.36
C GLY A 29 -19.77 7.75 -4.34
N ASP A 30 -20.75 6.87 -4.51
CA ASP A 30 -21.99 6.88 -3.73
C ASP A 30 -21.94 6.04 -2.45
N VAL A 31 -20.92 5.18 -2.30
CA VAL A 31 -20.78 4.33 -1.12
C VAL A 31 -20.04 5.08 -0.01
N PRO A 32 -20.66 5.28 1.18
CA PRO A 32 -19.97 5.81 2.34
C PRO A 32 -18.73 4.97 2.65
N LYS A 33 -17.59 5.64 2.87
CA LYS A 33 -16.39 4.95 3.33
C LYS A 33 -16.68 4.29 4.68
N PRO A 34 -16.47 2.97 4.84
CA PRO A 34 -16.61 2.35 6.14
C PRO A 34 -15.63 2.97 7.15
N PRO A 35 -15.96 2.96 8.44
CA PRO A 35 -15.12 3.59 9.45
C PRO A 35 -13.79 2.83 9.56
N LEU A 36 -12.70 3.58 9.80
CA LEU A 36 -11.34 3.03 9.84
C LEU A 36 -11.16 1.74 10.67
N PRO A 37 -11.77 1.60 11.88
CA PRO A 37 -11.64 0.38 12.69
C PRO A 37 -12.18 -0.91 12.05
N VAL A 38 -12.94 -0.79 10.96
CA VAL A 38 -13.43 -1.94 10.19
C VAL A 38 -12.32 -2.55 9.32
N PHE A 39 -11.23 -1.81 9.08
CA PHE A 39 -10.17 -2.17 8.14
C PHE A 39 -8.80 -2.39 8.76
N THR A 40 -8.61 -1.88 9.97
CA THR A 40 -7.34 -1.94 10.70
C THR A 40 -7.62 -1.79 12.19
N LYS A 41 -6.79 -2.45 12.99
CA LYS A 41 -6.73 -2.28 14.45
C LYS A 41 -5.75 -1.18 14.87
N LEU A 42 -4.96 -0.66 13.94
CA LEU A 42 -3.99 0.39 14.21
C LEU A 42 -4.71 1.71 14.52
N THR A 43 -4.36 2.30 15.66
CA THR A 43 -4.88 3.62 16.06
C THR A 43 -3.99 4.73 15.48
N ILE A 44 -4.62 5.81 15.01
CA ILE A 44 -3.93 7.01 14.50
C ILE A 44 -4.20 8.22 15.42
N PRO A 45 -3.21 9.10 15.65
CA PRO A 45 -1.85 9.03 15.13
C PRO A 45 -1.03 7.92 15.80
N TYR A 46 -0.07 7.38 15.05
CA TYR A 46 0.97 6.49 15.55
C TYR A 46 2.32 7.19 15.41
N GLU A 47 3.14 7.12 16.45
CA GLU A 47 4.55 7.47 16.41
C GLU A 47 5.34 6.36 17.09
N VAL A 48 6.50 6.03 16.51
CA VAL A 48 7.38 5.03 17.10
C VAL A 48 7.89 5.51 18.46
N PRO A 49 7.76 4.71 19.54
CA PRO A 49 8.25 5.13 20.85
C PRO A 49 9.78 5.18 20.88
N ASP A 50 10.31 6.24 21.50
CA ASP A 50 11.70 6.40 21.94
C ASP A 50 12.78 5.98 20.93
N VAL A 51 12.82 6.64 19.77
CA VAL A 51 13.95 6.47 18.82
C VAL A 51 14.85 7.71 18.84
N PRO A 52 15.99 7.67 19.56
CA PRO A 52 16.81 8.85 19.83
C PRO A 52 17.39 9.54 18.58
N ASP A 53 17.45 8.84 17.45
CA ASP A 53 18.07 9.33 16.21
C ASP A 53 17.07 9.68 15.10
N ILE A 54 15.77 9.79 15.42
CA ILE A 54 14.75 10.11 14.42
C ILE A 54 14.10 11.46 14.71
N THR A 55 14.38 12.43 13.84
CA THR A 55 13.62 13.69 13.76
C THR A 55 12.58 13.56 12.65
N LEU A 56 11.31 13.42 13.01
CA LEU A 56 10.21 13.34 12.04
C LEU A 56 10.16 14.62 11.17
N PRO A 57 9.77 14.51 9.89
CA PRO A 57 9.63 15.67 9.02
C PRO A 57 8.39 16.48 9.38
N SER A 58 8.51 17.80 9.32
CA SER A 58 7.36 18.71 9.38
C SER A 58 6.49 18.60 8.13
N ILE A 59 5.23 19.03 8.22
CA ILE A 59 4.33 19.14 7.07
C ILE A 59 4.90 20.03 5.97
N GLN A 60 5.60 21.11 6.35
CA GLN A 60 6.23 22.02 5.38
C GLN A 60 7.35 21.30 4.61
N GLU A 61 8.21 20.54 5.29
CA GLU A 61 9.24 19.73 4.64
C GLU A 61 8.60 18.68 3.71
N ILE A 62 7.51 18.03 4.13
CA ILE A 62 6.77 17.08 3.30
C ILE A 62 6.23 17.76 2.05
N GLY A 63 5.58 18.92 2.19
CA GLY A 63 5.04 19.67 1.05
C GLY A 63 6.12 20.09 0.05
N GLN A 64 7.28 20.52 0.53
CA GLN A 64 8.44 20.84 -0.31
C GLN A 64 8.95 19.59 -1.05
N ALA A 65 9.14 18.47 -0.35
CA ALA A 65 9.62 17.23 -0.96
C ALA A 65 8.64 16.63 -1.98
N MET A 66 7.32 16.76 -1.76
CA MET A 66 6.28 16.31 -2.70
C MET A 66 6.21 17.14 -3.99
N THR A 67 6.77 18.36 -3.99
CA THR A 67 6.87 19.21 -5.20
C THR A 67 8.26 19.19 -5.84
N SER A 68 9.26 18.66 -5.13
CA SER A 68 10.64 18.53 -5.59
C SER A 68 10.76 17.50 -6.72
N LYS A 69 11.45 17.86 -7.82
CA LYS A 69 11.75 16.93 -8.90
C LYS A 69 12.72 15.82 -8.50
N SER A 70 13.60 16.08 -7.52
CA SER A 70 14.63 15.12 -7.09
C SER A 70 14.17 14.20 -5.97
N ASP A 71 13.23 14.67 -5.14
CA ASP A 71 12.80 13.94 -3.95
C ASP A 71 11.44 13.28 -4.11
N ARG A 72 10.63 13.73 -5.06
CA ARG A 72 9.43 13.01 -5.47
C ARG A 72 9.82 11.74 -6.22
N LEU A 73 9.30 10.61 -5.76
CA LEU A 73 9.65 9.27 -6.22
C LEU A 73 8.53 8.57 -7.00
N ASP A 74 7.29 9.07 -6.93
CA ASP A 74 6.18 8.48 -7.67
C ASP A 74 6.26 8.79 -9.17
N LEU A 75 5.78 7.84 -9.99
CA LEU A 75 5.71 8.02 -11.44
C LEU A 75 4.64 9.05 -11.81
N PRO A 76 4.78 9.76 -12.95
CA PRO A 76 3.72 10.60 -13.47
C PRO A 76 2.40 9.82 -13.60
N GLY A 77 1.35 10.29 -12.91
CA GLY A 77 0.04 9.63 -12.90
C GLY A 77 -0.13 8.53 -11.85
N ALA A 78 0.82 8.34 -10.94
CA ALA A 78 0.65 7.43 -9.81
C ALA A 78 -0.50 7.86 -8.89
N PHE A 79 -1.24 6.89 -8.37
CA PHE A 79 -2.35 7.12 -7.44
C PHE A 79 -1.91 7.57 -6.04
N ARG A 80 -0.64 7.34 -5.68
CA ARG A 80 -0.03 7.68 -4.39
C ARG A 80 1.15 8.59 -4.59
N ALA A 81 1.23 9.65 -3.78
CA ALA A 81 2.40 10.51 -3.76
C ALA A 81 3.45 9.92 -2.82
N VAL A 82 4.70 9.86 -3.28
CA VAL A 82 5.80 9.31 -2.50
C VAL A 82 6.98 10.27 -2.62
N CYS A 83 7.56 10.67 -1.50
CA CYS A 83 8.78 11.47 -1.51
C CYS A 83 9.83 10.94 -0.54
N ARG A 84 11.07 11.32 -0.80
CA ARG A 84 12.22 11.10 0.08
C ARG A 84 12.47 12.34 0.92
N ILE A 85 12.68 12.16 2.22
CA ILE A 85 13.13 13.23 3.10
C ILE A 85 14.25 12.68 3.96
N ARG A 86 15.47 13.17 3.78
CA ARG A 86 16.65 12.68 4.51
C ARG A 86 16.78 11.14 4.35
N ASN A 87 16.80 10.39 5.46
CA ASN A 87 16.84 8.92 5.48
C ASN A 87 15.45 8.28 5.64
N MET A 88 14.39 9.00 5.27
CA MET A 88 13.00 8.55 5.37
C MET A 88 12.30 8.57 4.01
N ILE A 89 11.27 7.75 3.91
CA ILE A 89 10.26 7.80 2.84
C ILE A 89 8.96 8.27 3.47
N VAL A 90 8.29 9.22 2.80
CA VAL A 90 6.94 9.67 3.14
C VAL A 90 6.01 9.29 2.01
N LYS A 91 4.96 8.55 2.35
CA LYS A 91 3.84 8.24 1.46
C LYS A 91 2.64 9.07 1.88
N MET A 92 1.90 9.55 0.89
CA MET A 92 0.62 10.23 1.11
C MET A 92 -0.45 9.62 0.20
N ASP A 93 -1.59 9.31 0.81
CA ASP A 93 -2.79 8.83 0.13
C ASP A 93 -4.04 9.38 0.83
N TYR A 94 -5.16 9.39 0.13
CA TYR A 94 -6.49 9.71 0.67
C TYR A 94 -7.32 8.46 0.99
N ASP A 95 -6.74 7.29 0.69
CA ASP A 95 -7.31 5.98 0.96
C ASP A 95 -6.69 5.36 2.22
N GLU A 96 -7.54 4.70 3.01
CA GLU A 96 -7.23 4.00 4.25
C GLU A 96 -6.27 2.80 4.07
N THR A 97 -6.05 2.35 2.83
CA THR A 97 -5.02 1.35 2.50
C THR A 97 -3.61 1.73 2.97
N LEU A 98 -3.31 3.01 3.21
CA LEU A 98 -2.03 3.41 3.80
C LEU A 98 -1.93 3.09 5.30
N VAL A 99 -3.06 3.06 6.01
CA VAL A 99 -3.12 2.60 7.42
C VAL A 99 -2.94 1.08 7.49
N GLN A 100 -3.52 0.36 6.52
CA GLN A 100 -3.31 -1.09 6.36
C GLN A 100 -1.84 -1.42 6.11
N GLU A 101 -1.17 -0.65 5.24
CA GLU A 101 0.27 -0.82 5.01
C GLU A 101 1.09 -0.62 6.31
N ALA A 102 0.74 0.39 7.12
CA ALA A 102 1.42 0.63 8.39
C ALA A 102 1.23 -0.53 9.41
N GLU A 103 0.01 -1.07 9.49
CA GLU A 103 -0.30 -2.26 10.31
C GLU A 103 0.51 -3.48 9.86
N ASP A 104 0.61 -3.71 8.54
CA ASP A 104 1.42 -4.80 7.98
C ASP A 104 2.91 -4.65 8.37
N LEU A 105 3.46 -3.42 8.29
CA LEU A 105 4.86 -3.16 8.66
C LEU A 105 5.14 -3.42 10.14
N LEU A 106 4.21 -3.04 11.03
CA LEU A 106 4.34 -3.32 12.47
C LEU A 106 4.29 -4.82 12.75
N TRP A 107 3.30 -5.50 12.18
CA TRP A 107 3.14 -6.94 12.36
C TRP A 107 4.33 -7.73 11.82
N LEU A 108 4.83 -7.40 10.62
CA LEU A 108 5.99 -8.05 10.02
C LEU A 108 7.24 -7.92 10.90
N ARG A 109 7.43 -6.75 11.52
CA ARG A 109 8.55 -6.49 12.41
C ARG A 109 8.49 -7.30 13.70
N GLU A 110 7.29 -7.51 14.23
CA GLU A 110 7.07 -8.23 15.50
C GLU A 110 7.06 -9.75 15.32
N ASN A 111 6.61 -10.24 14.17
CA ASN A 111 6.29 -11.65 13.97
C ASN A 111 7.21 -12.36 12.97
N THR A 112 8.07 -11.64 12.25
CA THR A 112 8.91 -12.22 11.19
C THR A 112 10.31 -11.65 11.18
N THR A 113 11.20 -12.28 10.41
CA THR A 113 12.52 -11.75 10.06
C THR A 113 12.58 -11.17 8.64
N VAL A 114 11.43 -10.96 8.01
CA VAL A 114 11.35 -10.36 6.66
C VAL A 114 11.89 -8.94 6.75
N ARG A 115 12.74 -8.57 5.79
CA ARG A 115 13.29 -7.23 5.70
C ARG A 115 12.22 -6.27 5.18
N ALA A 116 11.55 -5.57 6.10
CA ALA A 116 10.59 -4.51 5.80
C ALA A 116 11.09 -3.16 6.35
N PRO A 117 10.68 -2.02 5.78
CA PRO A 117 10.95 -0.70 6.35
C PRO A 117 10.39 -0.57 7.77
N ARG A 118 11.15 0.03 8.68
CA ARG A 118 10.61 0.41 9.99
C ARG A 118 9.62 1.57 9.85
N LEU A 119 8.41 1.40 10.38
CA LEU A 119 7.43 2.49 10.52
C LEU A 119 7.88 3.48 11.60
N TYR A 120 7.85 4.78 11.28
CA TYR A 120 8.21 5.86 12.20
C TYR A 120 7.00 6.68 12.64
N SER A 121 6.11 7.02 11.72
CA SER A 121 4.90 7.77 12.05
C SER A 121 3.77 7.50 11.04
N LEU A 122 2.54 7.56 11.50
CA LEU A 122 1.33 7.52 10.70
C LEU A 122 0.33 8.54 11.27
N PHE A 123 -0.12 9.48 10.44
CA PHE A 123 -1.06 10.52 10.88
C PHE A 123 -1.97 10.98 9.75
N LYS A 124 -2.99 11.75 10.11
CA LYS A 124 -3.85 12.48 9.18
C LYS A 124 -3.48 13.96 9.18
N TYR A 125 -3.56 14.58 8.01
CA TYR A 125 -3.43 16.03 7.90
C TYR A 125 -4.30 16.59 6.75
N PRO A 126 -4.91 17.78 6.90
CA PRO A 126 -5.66 18.41 5.82
C PRO A 126 -4.78 18.69 4.60
N ASN A 127 -5.18 18.20 3.42
CA ASN A 127 -4.51 18.44 2.16
C ASN A 127 -5.53 18.63 1.03
N CYS A 128 -5.38 19.72 0.26
CA CYS A 128 -6.27 20.06 -0.86
C CYS A 128 -7.79 19.99 -0.52
N GLY A 129 -8.18 20.43 0.69
CA GLY A 129 -9.58 20.50 1.11
C GLY A 129 -10.18 19.19 1.65
N ARG A 130 -9.38 18.13 1.85
CA ARG A 130 -9.82 16.88 2.52
C ARG A 130 -8.70 16.29 3.40
N GLU A 131 -9.04 15.36 4.29
CA GLU A 131 -8.03 14.65 5.09
C GLU A 131 -7.22 13.69 4.21
N ALA A 132 -5.90 13.73 4.32
CA ALA A 132 -4.98 12.73 3.76
C ALA A 132 -4.24 11.98 4.86
N TYR A 133 -3.90 10.73 4.60
CA TYR A 133 -3.03 9.90 5.43
C TYR A 133 -1.58 10.10 5.01
N PHE A 134 -0.69 10.18 5.98
CA PHE A 134 0.75 10.30 5.80
C PHE A 134 1.44 9.18 6.57
N LEU A 135 2.25 8.39 5.86
CA LEU A 135 3.06 7.32 6.43
C LEU A 135 4.53 7.70 6.27
N VAL A 136 5.24 7.79 7.39
CA VAL A 136 6.68 8.06 7.46
C VAL A 136 7.38 6.78 7.88
N MET A 137 8.32 6.32 7.05
CA MET A 137 9.04 5.07 7.29
C MET A 137 10.52 5.17 6.91
N GLU A 138 11.29 4.16 7.32
CA GLU A 138 12.68 3.98 6.96
C GLU A 138 12.88 3.97 5.44
N ARG A 139 13.90 4.71 4.98
CA ARG A 139 14.42 4.53 3.62
C ARG A 139 15.38 3.34 3.59
N LEU A 140 14.98 2.28 2.90
CA LEU A 140 15.90 1.19 2.57
C LEU A 140 16.89 1.67 1.49
N PRO A 141 18.21 1.65 1.75
CA PRO A 141 19.19 2.03 0.75
C PRO A 141 19.22 0.99 -0.38
N GLY A 142 19.22 1.47 -1.62
CA GLY A 142 19.24 0.63 -2.81
C GLY A 142 18.82 1.40 -4.06
N PHE A 143 18.64 0.66 -5.14
CA PHE A 143 18.11 1.15 -6.41
C PHE A 143 16.96 0.25 -6.85
N THR A 144 16.02 0.81 -7.61
CA THR A 144 14.93 0.04 -8.21
C THR A 144 15.50 -0.88 -9.29
N LEU A 145 15.29 -2.18 -9.15
CA LEU A 145 15.63 -3.14 -10.19
C LEU A 145 14.67 -2.97 -11.37
N ASN A 146 15.19 -2.55 -12.52
CA ASN A 146 14.46 -2.45 -13.77
C ASN A 146 15.16 -3.26 -14.85
N TRP A 147 14.55 -3.38 -16.03
CA TRP A 147 15.09 -4.18 -17.13
C TRP A 147 16.53 -3.78 -17.50
N THR A 148 16.80 -2.49 -17.66
CA THR A 148 18.14 -1.98 -17.99
C THR A 148 19.16 -2.35 -16.93
N THR A 149 18.83 -2.12 -15.66
CA THR A 149 19.74 -2.46 -14.55
C THR A 149 19.94 -3.95 -14.46
N TRP A 150 18.89 -4.75 -14.58
CA TRP A 150 18.96 -6.22 -14.59
C TRP A 150 19.92 -6.74 -15.66
N CYS A 151 19.77 -6.29 -16.91
CA CYS A 151 20.63 -6.70 -18.02
C CYS A 151 22.09 -6.27 -17.88
N SER A 152 22.39 -5.28 -17.03
CA SER A 152 23.76 -4.84 -16.75
C SER A 152 24.47 -5.64 -15.65
N LEU A 153 23.74 -6.48 -14.91
CA LEU A 153 24.29 -7.29 -13.83
C LEU A 153 24.97 -8.55 -14.37
N SER A 154 26.07 -8.95 -13.74
CA SER A 154 26.68 -10.26 -14.00
C SER A 154 25.80 -11.40 -13.51
N ASP A 155 26.01 -12.60 -14.05
CA ASP A 155 25.28 -13.81 -13.63
C ASP A 155 25.37 -14.04 -12.10
N ALA A 156 26.55 -13.82 -11.51
CA ALA A 156 26.73 -13.94 -10.06
C ALA A 156 25.92 -12.91 -9.26
N GLN A 157 25.75 -11.69 -9.78
CA GLN A 157 24.91 -10.66 -9.15
C GLN A 157 23.42 -11.00 -9.29
N GLN A 158 22.99 -11.47 -10.46
CA GLN A 158 21.61 -11.92 -10.70
C GLN A 158 21.26 -13.09 -9.78
N GLU A 159 22.14 -14.08 -9.67
CA GLU A 159 21.96 -15.25 -8.80
C GLU A 159 21.81 -14.85 -7.32
N LYS A 160 22.62 -13.88 -6.87
CA LYS A 160 22.50 -13.33 -5.52
C LYS A 160 21.15 -12.65 -5.29
N ILE A 161 20.62 -11.92 -6.28
CA ILE A 161 19.30 -11.29 -6.19
C ILE A 161 18.20 -12.37 -6.12
N HIS A 162 18.26 -13.38 -7.00
CA HIS A 162 17.32 -14.49 -6.99
C HIS A 162 17.28 -15.20 -5.64
N SER A 163 18.45 -15.58 -5.13
CA SER A 163 18.59 -16.22 -3.81
C SER A 163 18.02 -15.37 -2.69
N SER A 164 18.28 -14.06 -2.71
CA SER A 164 17.79 -13.12 -1.69
C SER A 164 16.26 -12.96 -1.76
N LEU A 165 15.69 -12.84 -2.96
CA LEU A 165 14.24 -12.76 -3.15
C LEU A 165 13.55 -14.05 -2.73
N ALA A 166 14.09 -15.21 -3.11
CA ALA A 166 13.57 -16.51 -2.73
C ALA A 166 13.53 -16.67 -1.20
N GLN A 167 14.60 -16.27 -0.51
CA GLN A 167 14.67 -16.31 0.96
C GLN A 167 13.59 -15.42 1.60
N GLN A 168 13.42 -14.17 1.13
CA GLN A 168 12.41 -13.26 1.66
C GLN A 168 10.98 -13.78 1.42
N LEU A 169 10.71 -14.31 0.22
CA LEU A 169 9.41 -14.90 -0.10
C LEU A 169 9.14 -16.16 0.71
N GLN A 170 10.15 -17.00 0.95
CA GLN A 170 10.00 -18.19 1.78
C GLN A 170 9.68 -17.82 3.22
N GLN A 171 10.35 -16.81 3.78
CA GLN A 171 10.05 -16.30 5.12
C GLN A 171 8.61 -15.78 5.20
N LEU A 172 8.19 -14.95 4.23
CA LEU A 172 6.83 -14.42 4.22
C LEU A 172 5.77 -15.52 4.09
N ARG A 173 6.01 -16.53 3.24
CA ARG A 173 5.08 -17.66 3.03
C ARG A 173 5.11 -18.70 4.15
N SER A 174 6.11 -18.65 5.03
CA SER A 174 6.17 -19.53 6.20
C SER A 174 5.26 -19.08 7.35
N VAL A 175 4.71 -17.87 7.26
CA VAL A 175 3.71 -17.38 8.21
C VAL A 175 2.47 -18.28 8.15
N PRO A 176 2.10 -18.95 9.26
CA PRO A 176 0.92 -19.81 9.28
C PRO A 176 -0.35 -18.96 9.17
N SER A 177 -1.34 -19.47 8.43
CA SER A 177 -2.68 -18.89 8.36
C SER A 177 -3.71 -20.00 8.13
N ASP A 178 -4.80 -19.98 8.90
CA ASP A 178 -6.00 -20.82 8.75
C ASP A 178 -7.13 -20.07 8.01
N TYR A 179 -6.79 -18.93 7.38
CA TYR A 179 -7.74 -18.11 6.63
C TYR A 179 -7.08 -17.36 5.46
N TYR A 180 -7.92 -16.93 4.52
CA TYR A 180 -7.61 -15.95 3.48
C TYR A 180 -8.16 -14.59 3.88
N GLY A 181 -7.27 -13.67 4.26
CA GLY A 181 -7.62 -12.33 4.74
C GLY A 181 -6.37 -11.49 4.98
N ARG A 182 -6.53 -10.46 5.81
CA ARG A 182 -5.47 -9.61 6.36
C ARG A 182 -5.18 -9.99 7.82
N ILE A 183 -4.08 -9.44 8.34
CA ILE A 183 -3.62 -9.61 9.72
C ILE A 183 -4.77 -9.51 10.74
N ASP A 184 -4.70 -10.39 11.74
CA ASP A 184 -5.66 -10.55 12.83
C ASP A 184 -7.11 -10.82 12.41
N ASP A 185 -7.30 -11.74 11.44
CA ASP A 185 -8.60 -12.17 10.92
C ASP A 185 -9.41 -11.00 10.34
N GLN A 186 -8.75 -10.05 9.67
CA GLN A 186 -9.41 -8.92 9.02
C GLN A 186 -9.72 -9.21 7.54
N GLY A 187 -10.78 -8.60 7.02
CA GLY A 187 -11.12 -8.68 5.59
C GLY A 187 -10.21 -7.79 4.74
N PHE A 188 -10.14 -8.08 3.45
CA PHE A 188 -9.52 -7.20 2.46
C PHE A 188 -10.34 -5.92 2.28
N HIS A 189 -9.68 -4.83 1.90
CA HIS A 189 -10.35 -3.56 1.66
C HIS A 189 -11.40 -3.68 0.53
N PRO A 190 -12.61 -3.11 0.68
CA PRO A 190 -13.74 -3.25 -0.27
C PRO A 190 -13.45 -2.76 -1.68
N ARG A 191 -12.42 -1.92 -1.84
CA ARG A 191 -12.02 -1.40 -3.16
C ARG A 191 -10.91 -2.24 -3.81
N GLU A 192 -10.40 -3.26 -3.13
CA GLU A 192 -9.41 -4.19 -3.69
C GLU A 192 -10.04 -5.15 -4.70
N CYS A 193 -9.70 -4.91 -5.97
CA CYS A 193 -10.45 -5.44 -7.11
C CYS A 193 -10.29 -6.94 -7.37
N TYR A 194 -9.39 -7.62 -6.66
CA TYR A 194 -9.10 -9.04 -6.87
C TYR A 194 -10.02 -9.95 -6.04
N VAL A 195 -10.61 -9.43 -4.97
CA VAL A 195 -11.39 -10.21 -4.01
C VAL A 195 -12.75 -9.57 -3.71
N ALA A 196 -12.88 -8.24 -3.84
CA ALA A 196 -14.10 -7.55 -3.47
C ALA A 196 -15.32 -7.99 -4.29
N THR A 197 -16.26 -8.68 -3.64
CA THR A 197 -17.59 -9.00 -4.17
C THR A 197 -18.58 -7.87 -3.95
N HIS A 198 -18.35 -7.04 -2.91
CA HIS A 198 -19.15 -5.89 -2.53
C HIS A 198 -18.23 -4.71 -2.20
N GLN A 199 -18.55 -3.52 -2.73
CA GLN A 199 -17.67 -2.34 -2.65
C GLN A 199 -17.85 -1.51 -1.37
N ASN A 200 -18.65 -1.99 -0.42
CA ASN A 200 -19.04 -1.28 0.80
C ASN A 200 -18.74 -2.01 2.11
N VAL A 201 -18.23 -3.25 2.06
CA VAL A 201 -17.84 -4.03 3.24
C VAL A 201 -16.52 -4.76 2.98
N PRO A 202 -15.68 -4.98 4.00
CA PRO A 202 -14.49 -5.81 3.86
C PRO A 202 -14.81 -7.17 3.25
N CYS A 203 -13.90 -7.68 2.43
CA CYS A 203 -14.04 -8.98 1.81
C CYS A 203 -13.27 -10.04 2.59
N GLY A 204 -13.97 -11.01 3.17
CA GLY A 204 -13.39 -12.00 4.07
C GLY A 204 -13.24 -11.50 5.53
N PRO A 205 -12.40 -12.14 6.36
CA PRO A 205 -11.55 -13.27 6.00
C PRO A 205 -12.37 -14.53 5.65
N PHE A 206 -11.80 -15.43 4.86
CA PHE A 206 -12.42 -16.71 4.49
C PHE A 206 -11.66 -17.85 5.17
N LYS A 207 -12.36 -18.68 5.95
CA LYS A 207 -11.73 -19.86 6.58
C LYS A 207 -11.31 -20.87 5.51
N THR A 208 -10.15 -21.50 5.71
CA THR A 208 -9.57 -22.53 4.82
C THR A 208 -9.75 -23.93 5.35
#